data_AF-A0A401WFV2-F1
#
_entry.id   AF-A0A401WFV2-F1
#
_cell.length_a   1.000
_cell.length_b   1.000
_cell.length_c   1.000
_cell.angle_alpha   90.00
_cell.angle_beta   90.00
_cell.angle_gamma   90.00
#
_symmetry.space_group_name_H-M   'P 1'
#
loop_
_entity.id
_entity.type
_entity.pdbx_description
1 polymer ?
#
loop_
_entity_poly.entity_id
_entity_poly.type
_entity_poly.pdbx_seq_one_letter_code
_entity_poly.pdbx_strand_id
1 'polypeptide(L)'
;MRGSTLSIFVAPTSVPISSEETGIVTPYRVQSDATLEALRDVEGPGGGASAEVGTAHRFQGREFDIVVFDTVEGGAGSRELWMACAHLQPAASSWPRDGVRLFNVAVTRVKTRLYIIASGERVKNAKPGTALAHLAALVGSRRGVRVLQAKSLITPPTAPPACRGEFGTALAEVLSRHVEVTEIDDERDFFRTFTEEIRHARHS
;
A
#
# COMPACT_ATOMS: atom_id res chain seq x y z
N MET A 1 1.29 -2.00 22.89
CA MET A 1 1.37 -2.98 21.77
C MET A 1 0.04 -3.08 21.03
N ARG A 2 -0.16 -2.27 20.00
CA ARG A 2 -1.16 -2.52 18.95
C ARG A 2 -0.52 -2.04 17.65
N GLY A 3 0.24 -2.94 17.04
CA GLY A 3 0.98 -2.66 15.82
C GLY A 3 0.02 -2.42 14.67
N SER A 4 0.21 -1.30 14.00
CA SER A 4 -0.60 -0.95 12.85
C SER A 4 -0.16 -1.79 11.66
N THR A 5 -1.15 -2.44 11.06
CA THR A 5 -0.92 -3.44 10.04
C THR A 5 -0.96 -2.74 8.69
N LEU A 6 0.14 -2.62 7.96
CA LEU A 6 0.03 -2.50 6.50
C LEU A 6 -0.47 -3.86 6.03
N SER A 7 -1.68 -3.95 5.51
CA SER A 7 -2.24 -5.21 5.01
C SER A 7 -2.03 -5.28 3.51
N ILE A 8 -1.02 -6.01 3.04
CA ILE A 8 -0.86 -6.26 1.60
C ILE A 8 -1.80 -7.38 1.19
N PHE A 9 -2.77 -7.04 0.33
CA PHE A 9 -3.67 -7.99 -0.33
C PHE A 9 -2.98 -8.63 -1.53
N VAL A 10 -3.09 -9.96 -1.75
CA VAL A 10 -2.63 -10.60 -3.00
C VAL A 10 -3.65 -11.61 -3.49
N ALA A 11 -4.18 -11.41 -4.70
CA ALA A 11 -4.94 -12.43 -5.44
C ALA A 11 -3.98 -13.26 -6.32
N PRO A 12 -4.02 -14.60 -6.28
CA PRO A 12 -3.06 -15.42 -7.02
C PRO A 12 -3.50 -15.69 -8.47
N THR A 13 -2.61 -15.43 -9.43
CA THR A 13 -2.49 -16.20 -10.68
C THR A 13 -1.01 -16.38 -11.03
N SER A 14 -0.61 -17.61 -11.31
CA SER A 14 0.76 -18.09 -11.49
C SER A 14 1.21 -17.98 -12.96
N VAL A 15 2.18 -17.11 -13.26
CA VAL A 15 2.87 -16.98 -14.56
C VAL A 15 4.31 -16.47 -14.30
N PRO A 16 5.34 -16.88 -15.08
CA PRO A 16 6.75 -16.51 -14.86
C PRO A 16 7.01 -15.01 -15.06
N ILE A 17 8.07 -14.50 -14.43
CA ILE A 17 8.51 -13.10 -14.47
C ILE A 17 9.14 -12.79 -15.85
N SER A 18 8.31 -12.44 -16.82
CA SER A 18 8.72 -11.67 -18.02
C SER A 18 8.05 -10.30 -17.93
N SER A 19 8.84 -9.23 -17.88
CA SER A 19 8.43 -7.80 -17.87
C SER A 19 6.96 -7.52 -17.53
N GLU A 20 6.51 -7.86 -16.32
CA GLU A 20 5.12 -7.62 -15.90
C GLU A 20 4.91 -6.10 -15.80
N GLU A 21 4.04 -5.53 -16.63
CA GLU A 21 3.77 -4.08 -16.62
C GLU A 21 3.10 -3.76 -15.28
N THR A 22 3.76 -2.91 -14.49
CA THR A 22 3.33 -2.60 -13.12
C THR A 22 2.80 -1.17 -13.04
N GLY A 23 1.61 -1.04 -12.48
CA GLY A 23 0.94 0.23 -12.26
C GLY A 23 0.74 0.52 -10.77
N ILE A 24 1.27 1.64 -10.28
CA ILE A 24 1.07 2.12 -8.90
C ILE A 24 0.03 3.24 -8.89
N VAL A 25 -1.10 2.96 -8.27
CA VAL A 25 -2.25 3.86 -8.15
C VAL A 25 -2.31 4.42 -6.73
N THR A 26 -2.46 5.73 -6.62
CA THR A 26 -2.67 6.41 -5.33
C THR A 26 -3.66 7.58 -5.45
N PRO A 27 -4.47 7.87 -4.42
CA PRO A 27 -5.42 8.98 -4.42
C PRO A 27 -4.78 10.37 -4.47
N TYR A 28 -3.53 10.52 -4.00
CA TYR A 28 -2.92 11.83 -3.83
C TYR A 28 -1.73 12.04 -4.76
N ARG A 29 -1.72 13.18 -5.45
CA ARG A 29 -0.60 13.56 -6.32
C ARG A 29 0.73 13.63 -5.56
N VAL A 30 0.73 14.13 -4.32
CA VAL A 30 1.94 14.19 -3.49
C VAL A 30 2.51 12.78 -3.23
N GLN A 31 1.65 11.79 -2.96
CA GLN A 31 2.09 10.40 -2.83
C GLN A 31 2.59 9.85 -4.17
N SER A 32 1.91 10.17 -5.27
CA SER A 32 2.35 9.75 -6.60
C SER A 32 3.73 10.30 -6.96
N ASP A 33 3.99 11.56 -6.62
CA ASP A 33 5.25 12.24 -6.90
C ASP A 33 6.38 11.63 -6.03
N ALA A 34 6.12 11.43 -4.73
CA ALA A 34 7.08 10.82 -3.80
C ALA A 34 7.42 9.37 -4.16
N THR A 35 6.43 8.55 -4.54
CA THR A 35 6.66 7.18 -4.98
C THR A 35 7.49 7.13 -6.27
N LEU A 36 7.23 8.05 -7.21
CA LEU A 36 8.00 8.12 -8.46
C LEU A 36 9.46 8.51 -8.20
N GLU A 37 9.69 9.43 -7.27
CA GLU A 37 11.04 9.80 -6.82
C GLU A 37 11.77 8.60 -6.20
N ALA A 38 11.14 7.92 -5.24
CA ALA A 38 11.72 6.73 -4.61
C ALA A 38 12.03 5.61 -5.62
N LEU A 39 11.18 5.39 -6.63
CA LEU A 39 11.46 4.42 -7.69
C LEU A 39 12.68 4.80 -8.52
N ARG A 40 12.84 6.08 -8.86
CA ARG A 40 13.99 6.55 -9.64
C ARG A 40 15.30 6.38 -8.90
N ASP A 41 15.29 6.60 -7.59
CA ASP A 41 16.46 6.40 -6.73
C ASP A 41 16.89 4.94 -6.71
N VAL A 42 15.94 4.00 -6.72
CA VAL A 42 16.20 2.56 -6.72
C VAL A 42 16.60 2.02 -8.11
N GLU A 43 15.95 2.51 -9.18
CA GLU A 43 16.19 2.03 -10.56
C GLU A 43 17.50 2.55 -11.16
N GLY A 44 18.04 3.65 -10.64
CA GLY A 44 19.28 4.28 -11.11
C GLY A 44 19.20 4.81 -12.56
N PRO A 45 20.27 5.46 -13.05
CA PRO A 45 20.30 5.98 -14.42
C PRO A 45 20.53 4.83 -15.41
N GLY A 46 19.46 4.12 -15.77
CA GLY A 46 19.48 3.03 -16.75
C GLY A 46 18.45 1.91 -16.55
N GLY A 47 17.66 1.93 -15.47
CA GLY A 47 16.67 0.90 -15.16
C GLY A 47 15.49 0.88 -16.15
N GLY A 48 15.33 -0.21 -16.87
CA GLY A 48 14.21 -0.47 -17.77
C GLY A 48 12.97 -1.04 -17.07
N ALA A 49 11.81 -0.78 -17.67
CA ALA A 49 10.43 -1.05 -17.23
C ALA A 49 10.02 -0.28 -15.96
N SER A 50 9.94 1.04 -16.11
CA SER A 50 9.50 1.97 -15.07
C SER A 50 8.06 1.66 -14.66
N ALA A 51 7.85 1.28 -13.40
CA ALA A 51 6.51 1.16 -12.85
C ALA A 51 5.79 2.51 -13.02
N GLU A 52 4.61 2.50 -13.61
CA GLU A 52 3.89 3.74 -13.83
C GLU A 52 3.21 4.18 -12.54
N VAL A 53 3.45 5.43 -12.13
CA VAL A 53 2.84 5.99 -10.93
C VAL A 53 1.86 7.10 -11.29
N GLY A 54 0.68 7.08 -10.70
CA GLY A 54 -0.32 8.11 -10.94
C GLY A 54 -1.62 7.97 -10.15
N THR A 55 -2.48 8.97 -10.35
CA THR A 55 -3.88 8.94 -9.89
C THR A 55 -4.78 8.29 -10.95
N ALA A 56 -6.07 8.08 -10.64
CA ALA A 56 -7.05 7.46 -11.54
C ALA A 56 -6.97 7.94 -13.01
N HIS A 57 -6.68 9.22 -13.25
CA HIS A 57 -6.64 9.81 -14.57
C HIS A 57 -5.54 9.24 -15.48
N ARG A 58 -4.36 8.89 -14.94
CA ARG A 58 -3.28 8.28 -15.74
C ARG A 58 -3.59 6.83 -16.14
N PHE A 59 -4.50 6.18 -15.42
CA PHE A 59 -4.84 4.76 -15.55
C PHE A 59 -6.12 4.54 -16.37
N GLN A 60 -6.67 5.58 -17.00
CA GLN A 60 -7.85 5.44 -17.84
C GLN A 60 -7.51 4.76 -19.16
N GLY A 61 -8.21 3.67 -19.48
CA GLY A 61 -8.05 2.95 -20.75
C GLY A 61 -6.80 2.07 -20.84
N ARG A 62 -6.08 1.86 -19.73
CA ARG A 62 -4.89 1.01 -19.67
C ARG A 62 -5.07 -0.11 -18.65
N GLU A 63 -4.42 -1.24 -18.91
CA GLU A 63 -4.43 -2.41 -18.06
C GLU A 63 -3.00 -2.89 -17.81
N PHE A 64 -2.73 -3.25 -16.58
CA PHE A 64 -1.43 -3.64 -16.07
C PHE A 64 -1.47 -5.10 -15.64
N ASP A 65 -0.34 -5.80 -15.77
CA ASP A 65 -0.24 -7.17 -15.22
C ASP A 65 -0.40 -7.10 -13.70
N ILE A 66 0.30 -6.16 -13.09
CA ILE A 66 0.29 -5.90 -11.65
C ILE A 66 -0.22 -4.50 -11.38
N VAL A 67 -1.15 -4.36 -10.43
CA VAL A 67 -1.47 -3.05 -9.83
C VAL A 67 -1.12 -3.04 -8.35
N VAL A 68 -0.44 -1.99 -7.92
CA VAL A 68 -0.26 -1.64 -6.50
C VAL A 68 -1.14 -0.43 -6.19
N PHE A 69 -2.16 -0.62 -5.37
CA PHE A 69 -3.04 0.45 -4.93
C PHE A 69 -2.70 0.88 -3.51
N ASP A 70 -2.09 2.06 -3.37
CA ASP A 70 -1.80 2.67 -2.08
C ASP A 70 -2.94 3.59 -1.65
N THR A 71 -3.62 3.22 -0.56
CA THR A 71 -4.73 4.01 0.00
C THR A 71 -4.27 5.25 0.75
N VAL A 72 -3.00 5.28 1.21
CA VAL A 72 -2.39 6.32 2.05
C VAL A 72 -3.07 6.50 3.42
N GLU A 73 -4.08 5.69 3.74
CA GLU A 73 -4.83 5.80 4.99
C GLU A 73 -4.00 5.31 6.19
N GLY A 74 -3.94 6.12 7.26
CA GLY A 74 -3.33 5.75 8.54
C GLY A 74 -4.26 4.96 9.47
N GLY A 75 -3.71 4.38 10.55
CA GLY A 75 -4.47 3.68 11.60
C GLY A 75 -5.33 4.58 12.48
N ALA A 76 -6.00 4.03 13.51
CA ALA A 76 -7.15 4.66 14.17
C ALA A 76 -6.88 6.03 14.82
N GLY A 77 -5.62 6.36 15.14
CA GLY A 77 -5.23 7.68 15.65
C GLY A 77 -5.09 8.76 14.58
N SER A 78 -5.08 8.38 13.30
CA SER A 78 -4.94 9.32 12.18
C SER A 78 -6.30 9.86 11.71
N ARG A 79 -6.29 11.07 11.15
CA ARG A 79 -7.45 11.63 10.45
C ARG A 79 -7.86 10.70 9.30
N GLU A 80 -9.17 10.48 9.13
CA GLU A 80 -9.70 9.84 7.92
C GLU A 80 -9.33 10.67 6.69
N LEU A 81 -8.69 10.03 5.72
CA LEU A 81 -8.46 10.63 4.43
C LEU A 81 -9.56 10.20 3.45
N TRP A 82 -9.39 10.58 2.20
CA TRP A 82 -10.40 10.44 1.16
C TRP A 82 -10.88 9.01 0.94
N MET A 83 -10.00 8.02 0.97
CA MET A 83 -10.37 6.62 0.71
C MET A 83 -11.19 6.02 1.85
N ALA A 84 -10.94 6.42 3.09
CA ALA A 84 -11.77 6.05 4.24
C ALA A 84 -13.20 6.59 4.14
N CYS A 85 -13.38 7.70 3.42
CA CYS A 85 -14.68 8.30 3.20
C CYS A 85 -15.35 7.86 1.89
N ALA A 86 -14.69 7.09 1.02
CA ALA A 86 -15.23 6.71 -0.28
C ALA A 86 -16.48 5.82 -0.16
N HIS A 87 -17.62 6.26 -0.69
CA HIS A 87 -18.90 5.53 -0.64
C HIS A 87 -19.86 5.91 -1.78
N LEU A 88 -20.88 5.07 -2.00
CA LEU A 88 -21.94 5.27 -3.00
C LEU A 88 -23.34 5.53 -2.40
N GLN A 89 -23.42 5.77 -1.10
CA GLN A 89 -24.68 6.01 -0.40
C GLN A 89 -25.54 7.12 -1.07
N PRO A 90 -26.87 7.07 -0.90
CA PRO A 90 -27.76 8.14 -1.35
C PRO A 90 -27.30 9.50 -0.81
N ALA A 91 -27.46 10.57 -1.60
CA ALA A 91 -26.99 11.93 -1.29
C ALA A 91 -25.47 12.15 -1.20
N ALA A 92 -24.63 11.12 -1.43
CA ALA A 92 -23.18 11.34 -1.54
C ALA A 92 -22.85 12.34 -2.66
N SER A 93 -22.01 13.34 -2.34
CA SER A 93 -21.48 14.29 -3.32
C SER A 93 -20.52 13.60 -4.32
N SER A 94 -19.98 14.35 -5.28
CA SER A 94 -18.98 13.80 -6.21
C SER A 94 -17.75 13.27 -5.48
N TRP A 95 -17.32 13.94 -4.41
CA TRP A 95 -16.06 13.63 -3.72
C TRP A 95 -16.00 12.19 -3.17
N PRO A 96 -16.94 11.67 -2.35
CA PRO A 96 -16.92 10.25 -1.95
C PRO A 96 -17.08 9.27 -3.11
N ARG A 97 -17.86 9.63 -4.13
CA ARG A 97 -18.11 8.77 -5.30
C ARG A 97 -16.86 8.64 -6.16
N ASP A 98 -16.09 9.71 -6.31
CA ASP A 98 -14.83 9.72 -7.04
C ASP A 98 -13.77 8.84 -6.37
N GLY A 99 -13.77 8.74 -5.03
CA GLY A 99 -12.95 7.78 -4.30
C GLY A 99 -13.32 6.33 -4.64
N VAL A 100 -14.63 6.02 -4.77
CA VAL A 100 -15.08 4.70 -5.22
C VAL A 100 -14.70 4.44 -6.68
N ARG A 101 -14.77 5.46 -7.55
CA ARG A 101 -14.31 5.35 -8.94
C ARG A 101 -12.81 5.04 -9.01
N LEU A 102 -11.98 5.70 -8.20
CA LEU A 102 -10.55 5.40 -8.10
C LEU A 102 -10.32 3.95 -7.67
N PHE A 103 -11.01 3.49 -6.61
CA PHE A 103 -10.95 2.11 -6.16
C PHE A 103 -11.31 1.13 -7.30
N ASN A 104 -12.41 1.39 -7.99
CA ASN A 104 -12.85 0.56 -9.12
C ASN A 104 -11.82 0.56 -10.26
N VAL A 105 -11.22 1.71 -10.59
CA VAL A 105 -10.15 1.80 -11.59
C VAL A 105 -8.98 0.91 -11.15
N ALA A 106 -8.49 1.06 -9.92
CA ALA A 106 -7.37 0.26 -9.41
C ALA A 106 -7.66 -1.25 -9.46
N VAL A 107 -8.89 -1.67 -9.13
CA VAL A 107 -9.29 -3.09 -9.14
C VAL A 107 -9.49 -3.64 -10.56
N THR A 108 -10.03 -2.83 -11.47
CA THR A 108 -10.39 -3.28 -12.83
C THR A 108 -9.26 -3.13 -13.86
N ARG A 109 -8.14 -2.49 -13.50
CA ARG A 109 -6.95 -2.37 -14.38
C ARG A 109 -5.96 -3.52 -14.20
N VAL A 110 -6.30 -4.54 -13.43
CA VAL A 110 -5.42 -5.67 -13.09
C VAL A 110 -5.70 -6.86 -14.01
N LYS A 111 -4.65 -7.38 -14.66
CA LYS A 111 -4.74 -8.65 -15.41
C LYS A 111 -4.42 -9.86 -14.54
N THR A 112 -3.38 -9.79 -13.69
CA THR A 112 -2.91 -10.95 -12.92
C THR A 112 -2.99 -10.75 -11.41
N ARG A 113 -2.45 -9.64 -10.88
CA ARG A 113 -2.26 -9.46 -9.43
C ARG A 113 -2.57 -8.03 -8.96
N LEU A 114 -3.40 -7.94 -7.93
CA LEU A 114 -3.69 -6.70 -7.23
C LEU A 114 -3.03 -6.72 -5.86
N TYR A 115 -2.17 -5.74 -5.59
CA TYR A 115 -1.64 -5.40 -4.29
C TYR A 115 -2.38 -4.18 -3.74
N ILE A 116 -2.88 -4.25 -2.51
CA ILE A 116 -3.46 -3.09 -1.83
C ILE A 116 -2.60 -2.78 -0.61
N ILE A 117 -2.13 -1.55 -0.50
CA ILE A 117 -1.40 -1.02 0.64
C ILE A 117 -2.39 -0.19 1.47
N ALA A 118 -2.72 -0.68 2.66
CA ALA A 118 -3.68 -0.02 3.53
C ALA A 118 -3.42 -0.27 5.00
N SER A 119 -3.84 0.67 5.85
CA SER A 119 -3.95 0.43 7.28
C SER A 119 -5.05 -0.60 7.58
N GLY A 120 -4.65 -1.76 8.09
CA GLY A 120 -5.53 -2.84 8.51
C GLY A 120 -6.45 -2.45 9.65
N GLU A 121 -6.04 -1.52 10.53
CA GLU A 121 -6.94 -0.96 11.55
C GLU A 121 -8.03 -0.09 10.91
N ARG A 122 -7.67 0.75 9.93
CA ARG A 122 -8.63 1.56 9.17
C ARG A 122 -9.62 0.68 8.40
N VAL A 123 -9.12 -0.34 7.71
CA VAL A 123 -9.96 -1.30 6.97
C VAL A 123 -10.90 -2.03 7.92
N LYS A 124 -10.38 -2.59 9.03
CA LYS A 124 -11.19 -3.32 10.01
C LYS A 124 -12.31 -2.48 10.63
N ASN A 125 -12.05 -1.20 10.88
CA ASN A 125 -12.98 -0.28 11.53
C ASN A 125 -13.74 0.61 10.53
N ALA A 126 -13.70 0.28 9.24
CA ALA A 126 -14.31 1.11 8.20
C ALA A 126 -15.82 1.23 8.40
N LYS A 127 -16.36 2.43 8.16
CA LYS A 127 -17.79 2.71 8.26
C LYS A 127 -18.57 1.85 7.26
N PRO A 128 -19.72 1.24 7.63
CA PRO A 128 -20.53 0.45 6.72
C PRO A 128 -20.88 1.20 5.42
N GLY A 129 -20.85 0.50 4.29
CA GLY A 129 -21.15 1.07 2.98
C GLY A 129 -20.03 1.92 2.36
N THR A 130 -18.83 1.96 2.98
CA THR A 130 -17.63 2.53 2.37
C THR A 130 -16.83 1.49 1.58
N ALA A 131 -15.98 1.93 0.65
CA ALA A 131 -15.09 1.06 -0.12
C ALA A 131 -14.19 0.19 0.80
N LEU A 132 -13.67 0.76 1.88
CA LEU A 132 -12.85 0.01 2.84
C LEU A 132 -13.65 -1.02 3.64
N ALA A 133 -14.95 -0.79 3.89
CA ALA A 133 -15.79 -1.81 4.53
C ALA A 133 -16.03 -3.01 3.60
N HIS A 134 -16.14 -2.79 2.28
CA HIS A 134 -16.18 -3.87 1.30
C HIS A 134 -14.86 -4.64 1.25
N LEU A 135 -13.72 -3.94 1.31
CA LEU A 135 -12.41 -4.57 1.43
C LEU A 135 -12.29 -5.42 2.71
N ALA A 136 -12.79 -4.91 3.84
CA ALA A 136 -12.81 -5.66 5.10
C ALA A 136 -13.63 -6.94 5.02
N ALA A 137 -14.79 -6.90 4.36
CA ALA A 137 -15.62 -8.08 4.11
C ALA A 137 -14.89 -9.10 3.22
N LEU A 138 -14.21 -8.66 2.16
CA LEU A 138 -13.40 -9.53 1.31
C LEU A 138 -12.29 -10.22 2.11
N VAL A 139 -11.53 -9.46 2.91
CA VAL A 139 -10.50 -9.99 3.81
C VAL A 139 -11.08 -11.01 4.79
N GLY A 140 -12.23 -10.72 5.38
CA GLY A 140 -12.93 -11.62 6.30
C GLY A 140 -13.36 -12.94 5.67
N SER A 141 -13.70 -12.94 4.38
CA SER A 141 -14.13 -14.15 3.66
C SER A 141 -13.00 -15.16 3.41
N ARG A 142 -11.73 -14.74 3.51
CA ARG A 142 -10.49 -15.52 3.26
C ARG A 142 -10.40 -16.28 1.93
N ARG A 143 -11.28 -16.00 0.95
CA ARG A 143 -11.22 -16.64 -0.38
C ARG A 143 -10.39 -15.82 -1.34
N GLY A 144 -9.23 -16.34 -1.76
CA GLY A 144 -8.36 -15.67 -2.73
C GLY A 144 -7.69 -14.40 -2.21
N VAL A 145 -7.71 -14.18 -0.89
CA VAL A 145 -7.16 -13.01 -0.22
C VAL A 145 -6.00 -13.43 0.67
N ARG A 146 -4.79 -12.93 0.38
CA ARG A 146 -3.64 -13.03 1.30
C ARG A 146 -3.50 -11.71 2.04
N VAL A 147 -3.22 -11.74 3.34
CA VAL A 147 -2.93 -10.55 4.15
C VAL A 147 -1.56 -10.71 4.78
N LEU A 148 -0.65 -9.80 4.46
CA LEU A 148 0.68 -9.73 5.05
C LEU A 148 0.81 -8.43 5.85
N GLN A 149 1.49 -8.47 7.00
CA GLN A 149 1.75 -7.26 7.81
C GLN A 149 3.02 -6.55 7.31
N ALA A 150 3.05 -5.21 7.24
CA ALA A 150 4.28 -4.46 6.88
C ALA A 150 5.51 -4.87 7.68
N LYS A 151 5.37 -4.95 9.01
CA LYS A 151 6.46 -5.34 9.91
C LYS A 151 6.98 -6.75 9.65
N SER A 152 6.21 -7.56 8.92
CA SER A 152 6.63 -8.88 8.47
C SER A 152 7.20 -8.85 7.04
N LEU A 153 7.52 -7.69 6.49
CA LEU A 153 8.11 -7.55 5.17
C LEU A 153 9.36 -6.68 5.25
N ILE A 154 9.22 -5.60 6.01
CA ILE A 154 10.31 -4.75 6.47
C ILE A 154 10.67 -5.32 7.84
N THR A 155 11.85 -5.90 7.99
CA THR A 155 12.32 -6.42 9.28
C THR A 155 13.81 -6.15 9.36
N PRO A 156 14.29 -5.50 10.43
CA PRO A 156 15.72 -5.36 10.62
C PRO A 156 16.34 -6.76 10.73
N PRO A 157 17.59 -6.96 10.27
CA PRO A 157 18.24 -8.27 10.21
C PRO A 157 18.21 -9.09 11.52
N THR A 158 18.02 -8.40 12.65
CA THR A 158 18.09 -8.93 14.02
C THR A 158 16.75 -9.39 14.61
N ALA A 159 15.61 -9.18 13.95
CA ALA A 159 14.32 -9.65 14.47
C ALA A 159 14.00 -11.09 14.01
N PRO A 160 13.43 -11.96 14.87
CA PRO A 160 13.10 -13.33 14.49
C PRO A 160 12.11 -13.34 13.31
N PRO A 161 12.31 -14.23 12.32
CA PRO A 161 11.52 -14.24 11.11
C PRO A 161 10.04 -14.49 11.46
N ALA A 162 9.19 -13.51 11.19
CA ALA A 162 7.76 -13.69 11.38
C ALA A 162 7.25 -14.79 10.43
N CYS A 163 6.27 -15.59 10.87
CA CYS A 163 5.67 -16.63 10.04
C CYS A 163 4.95 -15.99 8.82
N ARG A 164 5.62 -15.99 7.66
CA ARG A 164 5.19 -15.24 6.45
C ARG A 164 4.76 -16.15 5.29
N GLY A 165 4.87 -17.47 5.44
CA GLY A 165 4.68 -18.44 4.35
C GLY A 165 5.67 -18.24 3.19
N GLU A 166 5.69 -19.15 2.22
CA GLU A 166 6.67 -19.13 1.10
C GLU A 166 6.65 -17.79 0.32
N PHE A 167 5.45 -17.30 0.00
CA PHE A 167 5.28 -16.04 -0.73
C PHE A 167 5.76 -14.81 0.08
N GLY A 168 5.41 -14.73 1.38
CA GLY A 168 5.82 -13.60 2.20
C GLY A 168 7.33 -13.62 2.50
N THR A 169 7.95 -14.80 2.54
CA THR A 169 9.41 -14.95 2.60
C THR A 169 10.05 -14.43 1.32
N ALA A 170 9.57 -14.85 0.15
CA ALA A 170 10.09 -14.37 -1.14
C ALA A 170 9.95 -12.84 -1.28
N LEU A 171 8.81 -12.27 -0.86
CA LEU A 171 8.61 -10.83 -0.88
C LEU A 171 9.55 -10.09 0.08
N ALA A 172 9.73 -10.60 1.30
CA ALA A 172 10.66 -10.02 2.26
C ALA A 172 12.11 -10.04 1.78
N GLU A 173 12.54 -11.12 1.11
CA GLU A 173 13.88 -11.25 0.54
C GLU A 173 14.14 -10.25 -0.60
N VAL A 174 13.13 -10.01 -1.46
CA VAL A 174 13.23 -8.99 -2.52
C VAL A 174 13.36 -7.59 -1.92
N LEU A 175 12.57 -7.29 -0.89
CA LEU A 175 12.59 -5.99 -0.22
C LEU A 175 13.91 -5.76 0.52
N SER A 176 14.46 -6.77 1.20
CA SER A 176 15.72 -6.64 1.94
C SER A 176 16.95 -6.35 1.07
N ARG A 177 16.89 -6.65 -0.24
CA ARG A 177 17.97 -6.32 -1.18
C ARG A 177 18.02 -4.84 -1.56
N HIS A 178 16.92 -4.10 -1.33
CA HIS A 178 16.76 -2.71 -1.77
C HIS A 178 16.54 -1.74 -0.60
N VAL A 179 16.37 -2.25 0.62
CA VAL A 179 16.10 -1.46 1.82
C VAL A 179 17.04 -1.89 2.94
N GLU A 180 17.95 -1.00 3.34
CA GLU A 180 18.71 -1.16 4.58
C GLU A 180 17.85 -0.66 5.75
N VAL A 181 17.29 -1.60 6.52
CA VAL A 181 16.42 -1.29 7.66
C VAL A 181 17.25 -1.32 8.92
N THR A 182 17.64 -0.14 9.42
CA THR A 182 18.34 0.02 10.70
C THR A 182 17.37 -0.12 11.88
N GLU A 183 16.20 0.52 11.81
CA GLU A 183 15.10 0.38 12.79
C GLU A 183 13.72 0.51 12.12
N ILE A 184 12.66 0.00 12.77
CA ILE A 184 11.26 0.15 12.31
C ILE A 184 10.48 0.84 13.41
N ASP A 185 10.20 2.12 13.20
CA ASP A 185 9.22 2.83 14.00
C ASP A 185 7.81 2.62 13.41
N ASP A 186 6.85 2.24 14.24
CA ASP A 186 5.45 2.19 13.82
C ASP A 186 4.84 3.60 13.75
N GLU A 187 3.62 3.76 13.23
CA GLU A 187 2.97 5.08 13.10
C GLU A 187 2.75 5.84 14.43
N ARG A 188 2.95 5.18 15.58
CA ARG A 188 2.84 5.76 16.92
C ARG A 188 4.21 6.20 17.43
N ASP A 189 5.24 5.43 17.12
CA ASP A 189 6.63 5.73 17.48
C ASP A 189 7.33 6.64 16.47
N PHE A 190 6.95 6.60 15.20
CA PHE A 190 7.57 7.35 14.10
C PHE A 190 7.64 8.85 14.38
N PHE A 191 6.52 9.47 14.77
CA PHE A 191 6.52 10.91 15.06
C PHE A 191 7.37 11.27 16.27
N ARG A 192 7.48 10.36 17.25
CA ARG A 192 8.33 10.55 18.43
C ARG A 192 9.80 10.44 18.02
N THR A 193 10.19 9.33 17.40
CA THR A 193 11.57 9.06 16.95
C THR A 193 12.04 10.12 15.95
N PHE A 194 11.22 10.46 14.96
CA PHE A 194 11.52 11.53 13.98
C PHE A 194 11.73 12.90 14.64
N THR A 195 10.94 13.23 15.66
CA THR A 195 11.12 14.49 16.40
C THR A 195 12.40 14.48 17.25
N GLU A 196 12.73 13.33 17.84
CA GLU A 196 13.97 13.13 18.60
C GLU A 196 15.20 13.28 17.69
N GLU A 197 15.18 12.67 16.50
CA GLU A 197 16.24 12.79 15.49
C GLU A 197 16.40 14.22 14.94
N ILE A 198 15.30 14.92 14.64
CA ILE A 198 15.37 16.34 14.23
C ILE A 198 15.99 17.20 15.33
N ARG A 199 15.67 16.95 16.61
CA ARG A 199 16.30 17.68 17.72
C ARG A 199 17.78 17.35 17.82
N HIS A 200 18.15 16.08 17.69
CA HIS A 200 19.54 15.64 17.73
C HIS A 200 20.37 16.28 16.61
N ALA A 201 19.83 16.35 15.39
CA ALA A 201 20.46 16.98 14.23
C ALA A 201 20.60 18.51 14.35
N ARG A 202 19.78 19.18 15.20
CA ARG A 202 19.90 20.62 15.47
C ARG A 202 20.92 20.96 16.56
N HIS A 203 21.41 19.96 17.28
CA HIS A 203 22.37 20.09 18.37
C HIS A 203 23.75 19.48 18.05
N SER A 204 23.93 18.96 16.83
CA SER A 204 25.20 18.52 16.26
C SER A 204 25.71 19.55 15.24
#